data_AF-A0A1V5DXJ5-F1
#
_entry.id   AF-A0A1V5DXJ5-F1
#
_cell.length_a   1.000
_cell.length_b   1.000
_cell.length_c   1.000
_cell.angle_alpha   90.00
_cell.angle_beta   90.00
_cell.angle_gamma   90.00
#
_symmetry.space_group_name_H-M   'P 1'
#
loop_
_entity.id
_entity.type
_entity.pdbx_description
1 polymer ?
#
loop_
_entity_poly.entity_id
_entity_poly.type
_entity_poly.pdbx_seq_one_letter_code
_entity_poly.pdbx_strand_id
1 'polypeptide(L)'
;MSLPDSQRGFTLIELIAVLVILGVISSIAIPKYYELTREAKNRAALQAVMEGKARLSMNYARLFLEGGSPPDAVNLVNAVGPWTSIGDYTLNFSVVDSLTIRIDAAGKPGVEGANSALWLLPK
;
A
#
# COMPACT_ATOMS: atom_id res chain seq x y z
N MET A 1 -54.79 6.68 -38.69
CA MET A 1 -54.26 8.05 -38.55
C MET A 1 -53.26 8.04 -37.40
N SER A 2 -51.97 7.88 -37.69
CA SER A 2 -50.91 7.88 -36.67
C SER A 2 -50.37 9.30 -36.53
N LEU A 3 -50.33 9.84 -35.31
CA LEU A 3 -49.72 11.14 -35.05
C LEU A 3 -48.19 10.97 -35.12
N PRO A 4 -47.45 11.87 -35.81
CA PRO A 4 -46.00 11.81 -35.84
C PRO A 4 -45.43 12.22 -34.47
N ASP A 5 -44.57 11.38 -33.91
CA ASP A 5 -43.81 11.69 -32.70
C ASP A 5 -42.96 12.95 -32.93
N SER A 6 -43.20 14.00 -32.13
CA SER A 6 -42.33 15.19 -32.09
C SER A 6 -40.96 14.78 -31.56
N GLN A 7 -40.01 14.53 -32.46
CA GLN A 7 -38.61 14.36 -32.10
C GLN A 7 -38.08 15.68 -31.52
N ARG A 8 -38.04 15.77 -30.19
CA ARG A 8 -37.34 16.84 -29.47
C ARG A 8 -35.84 16.58 -29.61
N GLY A 9 -35.20 17.30 -30.52
CA GLY A 9 -33.75 17.28 -30.66
C GLY A 9 -33.06 17.91 -29.45
N PHE A 10 -31.87 17.39 -29.12
CA PHE A 10 -30.98 17.93 -28.09
C PHE A 10 -30.45 19.30 -28.53
N THR A 11 -30.53 20.32 -27.68
CA THR A 11 -30.07 21.67 -28.06
C THR A 11 -28.57 21.82 -27.87
N LEU A 12 -27.92 22.64 -28.70
CA LEU A 12 -26.49 22.96 -28.53
C LEU A 12 -26.22 23.64 -27.18
N ILE A 13 -27.17 24.43 -26.67
CA ILE A 13 -27.04 25.11 -25.39
C ILE A 13 -27.05 24.13 -24.21
N GLU A 14 -27.85 23.05 -24.28
CA GLU A 14 -27.83 21.98 -23.27
C GLU A 14 -26.47 21.29 -23.23
N LEU A 15 -25.88 21.02 -24.39
CA LEU A 15 -24.57 20.38 -24.47
C LEU A 15 -23.46 21.29 -23.89
N ILE A 16 -23.50 22.59 -24.20
CA ILE A 16 -22.55 23.56 -23.65
C ILE A 16 -22.70 23.70 -22.13
N ALA A 17 -23.93 23.79 -21.62
CA ALA A 17 -24.18 23.89 -20.18
C ALA A 17 -23.63 22.66 -19.43
N VAL A 18 -23.83 21.45 -19.97
CA VAL A 18 -23.29 20.21 -19.39
C VAL A 18 -21.76 20.20 -19.41
N LEU A 19 -21.13 20.61 -20.52
CA LEU A 19 -19.67 20.67 -20.62
C LEU A 19 -19.06 21.66 -19.62
N VAL A 20 -19.70 22.81 -19.41
CA VAL A 20 -19.26 23.80 -18.42
C VAL A 20 -19.32 23.23 -17.01
N ILE A 21 -20.44 22.59 -16.64
CA ILE A 21 -20.60 21.97 -15.31
C ILE A 21 -19.57 20.86 -15.10
N LEU A 22 -19.41 19.96 -16.09
CA LEU A 22 -18.41 18.89 -16.04
C LEU A 22 -16.99 19.45 -15.97
N GLY A 23 -16.69 20.56 -16.66
CA GLY A 23 -15.39 21.23 -16.62
C GLY A 23 -15.04 21.72 -15.22
N VAL A 24 -15.99 22.39 -14.55
CA VAL A 24 -15.80 22.90 -13.17
C VAL A 24 -15.58 21.75 -12.18
N ILE A 25 -16.42 20.70 -12.23
CA ILE A 25 -16.31 19.57 -11.31
C ILE A 25 -15.01 18.79 -11.57
N SER A 26 -14.64 18.56 -12.83
CA SER A 26 -13.44 17.80 -13.20
C SER A 26 -12.16 18.48 -12.73
N SER A 27 -12.11 19.81 -12.76
CA SER A 27 -10.97 20.59 -12.26
C SER A 27 -10.68 20.34 -10.77
N ILE A 28 -11.69 19.98 -9.97
CA ILE A 28 -11.56 19.74 -8.53
C ILE A 28 -11.45 18.23 -8.25
N ALA A 29 -12.25 17.42 -8.93
CA ALA A 29 -12.34 15.98 -8.69
C ALA A 29 -11.08 15.22 -9.12
N ILE A 30 -10.48 15.58 -10.27
CA ILE A 30 -9.33 14.86 -10.82
C ILE A 30 -8.09 14.97 -9.90
N PRO A 31 -7.63 16.18 -9.48
CA PRO A 31 -6.50 16.29 -8.57
C PRO A 31 -6.74 15.55 -7.26
N LYS A 32 -7.95 15.66 -6.70
CA LYS A 32 -8.31 15.01 -5.44
C LYS A 32 -8.27 13.49 -5.55
N TYR A 33 -8.75 12.93 -6.66
CA TYR A 33 -8.71 11.50 -6.92
C TYR A 33 -7.26 10.97 -6.98
N TYR A 34 -6.35 11.70 -7.63
CA TYR A 34 -4.93 11.32 -7.67
C TYR A 34 -4.29 11.37 -6.28
N GLU A 35 -4.58 12.39 -5.47
CA GLU A 35 -4.09 12.47 -4.09
C GLU A 35 -4.56 11.30 -3.24
N LEU A 36 -5.85 10.97 -3.29
CA LEU A 36 -6.44 9.84 -2.56
C LEU A 36 -5.81 8.51 -2.97
N THR A 37 -5.60 8.33 -4.27
CA THR A 37 -4.95 7.12 -4.81
C THR A 37 -3.50 7.01 -4.33
N ARG A 38 -2.74 8.12 -4.34
CA ARG A 38 -1.37 8.16 -3.84
C ARG A 38 -1.30 7.85 -2.34
N GLU A 39 -2.21 8.43 -1.56
CA GLU A 39 -2.27 8.19 -0.12
C GLU A 39 -2.65 6.74 0.20
N ALA A 40 -3.59 6.16 -0.55
CA ALA A 40 -3.96 4.75 -0.42
C ALA A 40 -2.77 3.82 -0.71
N LYS A 41 -2.01 4.09 -1.77
CA LYS A 41 -0.78 3.36 -2.11
C LYS A 41 0.27 3.45 -0.99
N ASN A 42 0.50 4.65 -0.45
CA ASN A 42 1.43 4.83 0.68
C ASN A 42 0.97 4.09 1.94
N ARG A 43 -0.34 4.10 2.24
CA ARG A 43 -0.92 3.35 3.36
C ARG A 43 -0.78 1.83 3.18
N ALA A 44 -0.97 1.33 1.96
CA ALA A 44 -0.76 -0.09 1.66
C ALA A 44 0.71 -0.50 1.88
N ALA A 45 1.67 0.32 1.46
CA ALA A 45 3.09 0.09 1.73
C ALA A 45 3.41 0.12 3.24
N LEU A 46 2.79 1.02 4.00
CA LEU A 46 2.91 1.04 5.47
C LEU A 46 2.36 -0.23 6.11
N GLN A 47 1.19 -0.69 5.68
CA GLN A 47 0.56 -1.92 6.18
C GLN A 47 1.45 -3.14 5.91
N ALA A 48 2.07 -3.20 4.74
CA ALA A 48 3.07 -4.20 4.40
C ALA A 48 4.23 -4.23 5.41
N VAL A 49 4.79 -3.07 5.77
CA VAL A 49 5.83 -2.98 6.80
C VAL A 49 5.32 -3.45 8.17
N MET A 50 4.08 -3.12 8.54
CA MET A 50 3.50 -3.57 9.81
C MET A 50 3.32 -5.09 9.87
N GLU A 51 2.94 -5.72 8.76
CA GLU A 51 2.92 -7.18 8.66
C GLU A 51 4.33 -7.76 8.86
N GLY A 52 5.36 -7.13 8.27
CA GLY A 52 6.75 -7.50 8.49
C GLY A 52 7.14 -7.47 9.98
N LYS A 53 6.73 -6.43 10.71
CA LYS A 53 6.96 -6.34 12.17
C LYS A 53 6.27 -7.48 12.93
N ALA A 54 5.03 -7.81 12.56
CA ALA A 54 4.30 -8.91 13.18
C ALA A 54 5.00 -10.25 12.95
N ARG A 55 5.51 -10.49 11.73
CA ARG A 55 6.28 -11.70 11.39
C ARG A 55 7.57 -11.80 12.20
N LEU A 56 8.33 -10.70 12.35
CA LEU A 56 9.51 -10.67 13.22
C LEU A 56 9.14 -11.00 14.67
N SER A 57 8.08 -10.39 15.20
CA SER A 57 7.64 -10.65 16.58
C SER A 57 7.20 -12.11 16.81
N MET A 58 6.49 -12.70 15.85
CA MET A 58 6.05 -14.10 15.96
C MET A 58 7.24 -15.07 15.89
N ASN A 59 8.18 -14.83 14.97
CA ASN A 59 9.37 -15.68 14.85
C ASN A 59 10.34 -15.50 16.02
N TYR A 60 10.44 -14.28 16.55
CA TYR A 60 11.20 -14.02 17.78
C TYR A 60 10.67 -14.86 18.94
N ALA A 61 9.35 -14.82 19.17
CA ALA A 61 8.72 -15.62 20.21
C ALA A 61 8.91 -17.12 19.99
N ARG A 62 8.77 -17.59 18.74
CA ARG A 62 8.99 -19.00 18.39
C ARG A 62 10.41 -19.45 18.69
N LEU A 63 11.42 -18.72 18.22
CA LEU A 63 12.83 -19.05 18.45
C LEU A 63 13.21 -18.98 19.92
N PHE A 64 12.64 -18.03 20.67
CA PHE A 64 12.83 -17.92 22.11
C PHE A 64 12.30 -19.15 22.85
N LEU A 65 11.13 -19.66 22.45
CA LEU A 65 10.54 -20.88 23.02
C LEU A 65 11.31 -22.16 22.66
N GLU A 66 11.86 -22.23 21.44
CA GLU A 66 12.63 -23.38 20.95
C GLU A 66 14.05 -23.42 21.54
N GLY A 67 14.74 -22.28 21.61
CA GLY A 67 16.13 -22.18 22.02
C GLY A 67 16.37 -21.83 23.50
N GLY A 68 15.33 -21.39 24.21
CA GLY A 68 15.43 -20.98 25.62
C GLY A 68 16.22 -19.68 25.86
N SER A 69 16.68 -19.02 24.81
CA SER A 69 17.42 -17.75 24.85
C SER A 69 16.94 -16.80 23.75
N PRO A 70 17.05 -15.46 23.93
CA PRO A 70 16.72 -14.49 22.89
C PRO A 70 17.51 -14.75 21.60
N PRO A 71 16.85 -14.90 20.44
CA PRO A 71 17.57 -14.97 19.17
C PRO A 71 18.21 -13.62 18.86
N ASP A 72 19.43 -13.65 18.34
CA ASP A 72 20.07 -12.46 17.76
C ASP A 72 19.38 -12.03 16.45
N ALA A 73 19.62 -10.79 16.03
CA ALA A 73 18.97 -10.20 14.86
C ALA A 73 19.25 -11.00 13.57
N VAL A 74 20.43 -11.61 13.42
CA VAL A 74 20.81 -12.37 12.21
C VAL A 74 20.02 -13.67 12.14
N ASN A 75 19.99 -14.43 13.24
CA ASN A 75 19.23 -15.66 13.31
C ASN A 75 17.72 -15.43 13.11
N LEU A 76 17.19 -14.33 13.63
CA LEU A 76 15.80 -13.96 13.42
C LEU A 76 15.49 -13.63 11.93
N VAL A 77 16.33 -12.84 11.26
CA VAL A 77 16.16 -12.53 9.83
C VAL A 77 16.24 -13.80 8.98
N ASN A 78 17.16 -14.71 9.30
CA ASN A 78 17.29 -16.00 8.60
C ASN A 78 16.05 -16.89 8.79
N ALA A 79 15.46 -16.88 9.99
CA ALA A 79 14.25 -17.65 10.27
C ALA A 79 13.01 -17.11 9.56
N VAL A 80 12.87 -15.78 9.45
CA VAL A 80 11.78 -15.14 8.68
C VAL A 80 11.99 -15.29 7.18
N GLY A 81 13.25 -15.37 6.75
CA GLY A 81 13.66 -15.28 5.36
C GLY A 81 13.89 -13.82 4.96
N PRO A 82 15.06 -13.47 4.40
CA PRO A 82 15.42 -12.08 4.10
C PRO A 82 14.48 -11.45 3.07
N TRP A 83 13.91 -12.26 2.17
CA TRP A 83 12.92 -11.80 1.17
C TRP A 83 11.61 -12.55 1.36
N THR A 84 10.53 -11.81 1.57
CA THR A 84 9.21 -12.40 1.77
C THR A 84 8.17 -11.67 0.93
N SER A 85 7.41 -12.40 0.12
CA SER A 85 6.29 -11.84 -0.63
C SER A 85 5.02 -11.80 0.24
N ILE A 86 4.32 -10.67 0.23
CA ILE A 86 3.05 -10.45 0.95
C ILE A 86 1.99 -9.89 0.01
N GLY A 87 1.54 -10.74 -0.93
CA GLY A 87 0.65 -10.31 -2.01
C GLY A 87 1.36 -9.38 -2.99
N ASP A 88 0.93 -8.12 -3.03
CA ASP A 88 1.38 -7.09 -3.96
C ASP A 88 2.72 -6.44 -3.58
N TYR A 89 3.19 -6.68 -2.35
CA TYR A 89 4.45 -6.15 -1.84
C TYR A 89 5.46 -7.27 -1.58
N THR A 90 6.74 -6.91 -1.68
CA THR A 90 7.87 -7.72 -1.23
C THR A 90 8.51 -7.03 -0.04
N LEU A 91 8.74 -7.79 1.03
CA LEU A 91 9.48 -7.37 2.21
C LEU A 91 10.93 -7.83 2.10
N ASN A 92 11.83 -6.92 2.46
CA ASN A 92 13.22 -7.22 2.72
C ASN A 92 13.51 -6.99 4.21
N PHE A 93 14.06 -8.00 4.87
CA PHE A 93 14.53 -7.91 6.25
C PHE A 93 16.05 -7.86 6.26
N SER A 94 16.60 -6.78 6.79
CA SER A 94 18.05 -6.58 6.87
C SER A 94 18.47 -6.20 8.28
N VAL A 95 19.57 -6.78 8.76
CA VAL A 95 20.12 -6.45 10.07
C VAL A 95 20.89 -5.13 9.96
N VAL A 96 20.57 -4.17 10.83
CA VAL A 96 21.25 -2.86 10.90
C VAL A 96 22.33 -2.90 11.97
N ASP A 97 21.99 -3.44 13.14
CA ASP A 97 22.89 -3.67 14.26
C ASP A 97 22.46 -4.94 15.01
N SER A 98 23.16 -5.31 16.10
CA SER A 98 22.89 -6.54 16.85
C SER A 98 21.46 -6.65 17.41
N LEU A 99 20.73 -5.55 17.53
CA LEU A 99 19.39 -5.46 18.13
C LEU A 99 18.35 -4.80 17.21
N THR A 100 18.73 -4.34 16.01
CA THR A 100 17.84 -3.61 15.12
C THR A 100 17.76 -4.28 13.76
N ILE A 101 16.53 -4.55 13.33
CA ILE A 101 16.21 -5.07 12.00
C ILE A 101 15.46 -3.98 11.23
N ARG A 102 15.90 -3.71 10.01
CA ARG A 102 15.20 -2.87 9.04
C ARG A 102 14.29 -3.74 8.19
N ILE A 103 13.07 -3.24 8.00
CA ILE A 103 12.05 -3.81 7.14
C ILE A 103 11.85 -2.83 6.00
N ASP A 104 12.09 -3.26 4.77
CA ASP A 104 11.78 -2.49 3.57
C ASP A 104 10.66 -3.19 2.80
N ALA A 105 9.52 -2.51 2.65
CA ALA A 105 8.43 -2.95 1.80
C ALA A 105 8.50 -2.22 0.46
N ALA A 106 8.51 -2.97 -0.63
CA ALA A 106 8.47 -2.44 -1.99
C ALA A 106 7.34 -3.12 -2.78
N GLY A 107 6.54 -2.33 -3.49
CA GLY A 107 5.56 -2.86 -4.42
C GLY A 107 6.21 -3.67 -5.54
N LYS A 108 5.54 -4.75 -5.97
CA LYS A 108 5.90 -5.51 -7.17
C LYS A 108 5.73 -4.65 -8.43
N PRO A 109 6.23 -5.08 -9.60
CA PRO A 109 6.04 -4.35 -10.85
C PRO A 109 4.56 -3.99 -11.08
N GLY A 110 4.28 -2.70 -11.30
CA GLY A 110 2.91 -2.17 -11.45
C GLY A 110 2.25 -1.72 -10.14
N VAL A 111 2.86 -1.99 -8.99
CA VAL A 111 2.40 -1.54 -7.67
C VAL A 111 3.32 -0.42 -7.19
N GLU A 112 2.76 0.78 -7.11
CA GLU A 112 3.45 1.93 -6.54
C GLU A 112 3.29 1.95 -5.02
N GLY A 113 4.36 2.32 -4.32
CA GLY A 113 4.40 2.38 -2.87
C GLY A 113 5.64 1.68 -2.35
N ALA A 114 6.45 2.40 -1.58
CA ALA A 114 7.57 1.84 -0.84
C ALA A 114 7.60 2.49 0.54
N ASN A 115 7.85 1.69 1.56
CA ASN A 115 7.99 2.18 2.91
C ASN A 115 8.97 1.32 3.70
N SER A 116 9.57 1.90 4.73
CA SER A 116 10.55 1.21 5.55
C SER A 116 10.37 1.57 7.01
N ALA A 117 10.63 0.60 7.89
CA ALA A 117 10.69 0.87 9.32
C ALA A 117 11.76 0.04 10.00
N LEU A 118 12.19 0.53 11.15
CA LEU A 118 13.04 -0.21 12.08
C LEU A 118 12.16 -0.99 13.06
N TRP A 119 12.64 -2.18 13.40
CA TRP A 119 12.12 -3.03 14.46
C TRP A 119 13.26 -3.36 15.41
N LEU A 120 13.06 -3.03 16.68
CA LEU A 120 14.02 -3.25 17.75
C LEU A 120 13.68 -4.59 18.41
N LEU A 121 14.70 -5.40 18.64
CA LEU A 121 14.56 -6.65 19.38
C LEU A 121 14.03 -6.35 20.79
N PRO A 122 13.02 -7.11 21.28
CA PRO A 122 12.59 -7.03 22.66
C PRO A 122 13.75 -7.36 23.61
N LYS A 123 13.83 -6.63 24.72
CA LYS A 123 14.77 -6.93 25.81
C LYS A 123 14.24 -8.05 26.69
#